data_AF-A0A2X4UGF1-F1
#
_entry.id   AF-A0A2X4UGF1-F1
#
_cell.length_a   1.000
_cell.length_b   1.000
_cell.length_c   1.000
_cell.angle_alpha   90.00
_cell.angle_beta   90.00
_cell.angle_gamma   90.00
#
_symmetry.space_group_name_H-M   'P 1'
#
loop_
_entity.id
_entity.type
_entity.pdbx_description
1 polymer ?
#
loop_
_entity_poly.entity_id
_entity_poly.type
_entity_poly.pdbx_seq_one_letter_code
_entity_poly.pdbx_strand_id
1 'polypeptide(L)'
;MLGAKESFFYKLVAPLIEVMGPAADELKRQQSLVEKVLKTEEDQFARTLERGLALLDEELANLQGDTLDGEAAFRLYDTYGFPVDLTADVCRERGLKVDEAGFEQAMEAQRRRARESSGFCADYNSMIRVDGASQFSGYDHEEQQATVTALFRDGQPVE
;
A
#
# COMPACT_ATOMS: atom_id res chain seq x y z
N MET A 1 -12.22 -6.81 -18.52
CA MET A 1 -13.21 -7.86 -18.13
C MET A 1 -14.18 -8.07 -19.27
N LEU A 2 -14.67 -9.29 -19.49
CA LEU A 2 -15.58 -9.73 -20.58
C LEU A 2 -16.99 -9.06 -20.59
N GLY A 3 -17.12 -7.82 -20.13
CA GLY A 3 -18.41 -7.10 -20.08
C GLY A 3 -19.32 -7.48 -18.92
N ALA A 4 -18.82 -8.21 -17.91
CA ALA A 4 -19.59 -8.54 -16.71
C ALA A 4 -19.83 -7.27 -15.87
N LYS A 5 -21.10 -6.93 -15.65
CA LYS A 5 -21.53 -5.75 -14.87
C LYS A 5 -21.92 -6.06 -13.43
N GLU A 6 -22.03 -7.35 -13.08
CA GLU A 6 -22.41 -7.82 -11.76
C GLU A 6 -21.27 -8.63 -11.16
N SER A 7 -21.11 -8.59 -9.84
CA SER A 7 -20.12 -9.39 -9.12
C SER A 7 -20.36 -10.88 -9.40
N PHE A 8 -19.34 -11.55 -9.93
CA PHE A 8 -19.40 -12.92 -10.41
C PHE A 8 -18.29 -13.78 -9.79
N PHE A 9 -17.20 -13.19 -9.32
CA PHE A 9 -16.05 -13.92 -8.81
C PHE A 9 -16.40 -14.77 -7.59
N TYR A 10 -17.21 -14.23 -6.67
CA TYR A 10 -17.68 -14.98 -5.50
C TYR A 10 -18.54 -16.20 -5.87
N LYS A 11 -19.21 -16.19 -7.03
CA LYS A 11 -20.04 -17.32 -7.51
C LYS A 11 -19.18 -18.51 -7.96
N LEU A 12 -17.88 -18.30 -8.21
CA LEU A 12 -16.94 -19.36 -8.59
C LEU A 12 -16.44 -20.18 -7.40
N VAL A 13 -16.65 -19.71 -6.16
CA VAL A 13 -16.23 -20.42 -4.95
C VAL A 13 -16.95 -21.77 -4.82
N ALA A 14 -18.26 -21.81 -5.11
CA ALA A 14 -19.03 -23.05 -5.05
C ALA A 14 -18.56 -24.11 -6.06
N PRO A 15 -18.41 -23.81 -7.37
CA PRO A 15 -17.80 -24.73 -8.33
C PRO A 15 -16.38 -25.17 -7.95
N LEU A 16 -15.57 -24.26 -7.39
CA LEU A 16 -14.21 -24.59 -6.95
C LEU A 16 -14.21 -25.63 -5.83
N ILE A 17 -15.09 -25.48 -4.84
CA ILE A 17 -15.25 -26.45 -3.74
C ILE A 17 -15.67 -27.82 -4.29
N GLU A 18 -16.58 -27.85 -5.27
CA GLU A 18 -17.00 -29.10 -5.91
C GLU A 18 -15.86 -29.81 -6.65
N VAL A 19 -15.04 -29.07 -7.40
CA VAL A 19 -13.91 -29.62 -8.15
C VAL A 19 -12.78 -30.09 -7.22
N MET A 20 -12.51 -29.37 -6.14
CA MET A 20 -11.44 -29.70 -5.19
C MET A 20 -11.82 -30.85 -4.25
N GLY A 21 -13.11 -31.16 -4.08
CA GLY A 21 -13.60 -32.31 -3.31
C GLY A 21 -13.06 -32.30 -1.86
N PRO A 22 -12.45 -33.41 -1.38
CA PRO A 22 -11.95 -33.51 0.01
C PRO A 22 -10.88 -32.47 0.36
N ALA A 23 -10.14 -31.94 -0.63
CA ALA A 23 -9.11 -30.93 -0.38
C ALA A 23 -9.70 -29.56 -0.02
N ALA A 24 -11.00 -29.34 -0.27
CA ALA A 24 -11.71 -28.11 0.03
C ALA A 24 -12.56 -28.17 1.31
N ASP A 25 -12.43 -29.20 2.16
CA ASP A 25 -13.22 -29.30 3.39
C ASP A 25 -13.08 -28.06 4.29
N GLU A 26 -11.87 -27.49 4.38
CA GLU A 26 -11.63 -26.24 5.11
C GLU A 26 -12.25 -25.04 4.41
N LEU A 27 -12.10 -24.96 3.08
CA LEU A 27 -12.70 -23.89 2.28
C LEU A 27 -14.23 -23.92 2.36
N LYS A 28 -14.83 -25.11 2.42
CA LYS A 28 -16.27 -25.33 2.57
C LYS A 28 -16.78 -24.86 3.93
N ARG A 29 -16.01 -25.08 5.01
CA ARG A 29 -16.34 -24.53 6.34
C ARG A 29 -16.36 -23.01 6.36
N GLN A 30 -15.47 -22.38 5.60
CA GLN A 30 -15.34 -20.92 5.53
C GLN A 30 -16.02 -20.29 4.30
N GLN A 31 -16.79 -21.07 3.53
CA GLN A 31 -17.33 -20.65 2.23
C GLN A 31 -18.09 -19.33 2.31
N SER A 32 -19.02 -19.20 3.26
CA SER A 32 -19.83 -17.99 3.41
C SER A 32 -18.99 -16.74 3.76
N LEU A 33 -17.89 -16.92 4.50
CA LEU A 33 -16.96 -15.83 4.79
C LEU A 33 -16.18 -15.43 3.54
N VAL A 34 -15.62 -16.42 2.84
CA VAL A 34 -14.84 -16.21 1.61
C VAL A 34 -15.69 -15.55 0.53
N GLU A 35 -16.91 -16.04 0.29
CA GLU A 35 -17.84 -15.45 -0.68
C GLU A 35 -18.19 -14.00 -0.32
N LYS A 36 -18.41 -13.69 0.96
CA LYS A 36 -18.70 -12.33 1.42
C LYS A 36 -17.52 -11.38 1.23
N VAL A 37 -16.32 -11.84 1.57
CA VAL A 37 -15.09 -11.04 1.40
C VAL A 37 -14.85 -10.80 -0.09
N LEU A 38 -14.87 -11.85 -0.91
CA LEU A 38 -14.68 -11.72 -2.35
C LEU A 38 -15.71 -10.80 -3.00
N LYS A 39 -16.98 -10.90 -2.61
CA LYS A 39 -18.01 -10.00 -3.11
C LYS A 39 -17.74 -8.55 -2.74
N THR A 40 -17.32 -8.30 -1.50
CA THR A 40 -17.05 -6.93 -1.00
C THR A 40 -15.84 -6.33 -1.72
N GLU A 41 -14.77 -7.09 -1.85
CA GLU A 41 -13.57 -6.70 -2.60
C GLU A 41 -13.88 -6.49 -4.08
N GLU A 42 -14.65 -7.38 -4.71
CA GLU A 42 -15.06 -7.25 -6.11
C GLU A 42 -15.90 -5.98 -6.34
N ASP A 43 -16.85 -5.68 -5.46
CA ASP A 43 -17.67 -4.46 -5.55
C ASP A 43 -16.82 -3.19 -5.36
N GLN A 44 -15.84 -3.21 -4.46
CA GLN A 44 -14.91 -2.10 -4.23
C GLN A 44 -13.95 -1.92 -5.41
N PHE A 45 -13.43 -3.02 -5.94
CA PHE A 45 -12.55 -3.05 -7.08
C PHE A 45 -13.28 -2.57 -8.34
N ALA A 46 -14.50 -3.03 -8.62
CA ALA A 46 -15.27 -2.64 -9.80
C ALA A 46 -15.49 -1.13 -9.89
N ARG A 47 -15.89 -0.48 -8.78
CA ARG A 47 -16.05 0.98 -8.70
C ARG A 47 -14.76 1.74 -8.99
N THR A 48 -13.63 1.13 -8.65
CA THR A 48 -12.32 1.75 -8.75
C THR A 48 -11.72 1.51 -10.13
N LEU A 49 -11.92 0.31 -10.68
CA LEU A 49 -11.58 -0.11 -12.03
C LEU A 49 -12.29 0.74 -13.09
N GLU A 50 -13.59 0.99 -12.96
CA GLU A 50 -14.35 1.79 -13.94
C GLU A 50 -13.80 3.22 -14.03
N ARG A 51 -13.48 3.84 -12.88
CA ARG A 51 -12.85 5.17 -12.83
C ARG A 51 -11.43 5.14 -13.39
N GLY A 52 -10.65 4.11 -13.06
CA GLY A 52 -9.28 3.93 -13.57
C GLY A 52 -9.24 3.74 -15.08
N LEU A 53 -10.16 2.95 -15.64
CA LEU A 53 -10.27 2.74 -17.09
C LEU A 53 -10.71 4.01 -17.83
N ALA A 54 -11.67 4.76 -17.29
CA ALA A 54 -12.09 6.03 -17.89
C ALA A 54 -10.93 7.04 -17.94
N LEU A 55 -10.16 7.14 -16.84
CA LEU A 55 -8.98 8.02 -16.82
C LEU A 55 -7.87 7.54 -17.74
N LEU A 56 -7.62 6.23 -17.78
CA LEU A 56 -6.67 5.64 -18.72
C LEU A 56 -7.08 5.95 -20.17
N ASP A 57 -8.37 5.85 -20.50
CA ASP A 57 -8.87 6.21 -21.82
C ASP A 57 -8.67 7.69 -22.16
N GLU A 58 -8.86 8.60 -21.19
CA GLU A 58 -8.59 10.02 -21.35
C GLU A 58 -7.10 10.33 -21.56
N GLU A 59 -6.21 9.72 -20.78
CA GLU A 59 -4.76 9.87 -20.93
C GLU A 59 -4.28 9.29 -22.26
N LEU A 60 -4.82 8.13 -22.67
CA LEU A 60 -4.52 7.52 -23.95
C LEU A 60 -5.05 8.34 -25.14
N ALA A 61 -6.18 9.02 -25.00
CA ALA A 61 -6.72 9.91 -26.04
C ALA A 61 -5.85 11.17 -26.24
N ASN A 62 -5.19 11.64 -25.18
CA ASN A 62 -4.27 12.77 -25.23
C ASN A 62 -2.82 12.38 -25.53
N LEU A 63 -2.53 11.08 -25.59
CA LEU A 63 -1.19 10.56 -25.82
C LEU A 63 -0.69 10.89 -27.23
N GLN A 64 0.46 11.56 -27.31
CA GLN A 64 1.18 11.77 -28.56
C GLN A 64 2.37 10.82 -28.62
N GLY A 65 2.17 9.61 -29.15
CA GLY A 65 3.23 8.61 -29.30
C GLY A 65 2.75 7.17 -29.13
N ASP A 66 3.71 6.26 -28.96
CA ASP A 66 3.49 4.84 -28.75
C ASP A 66 3.71 4.39 -27.30
N THR A 67 4.01 5.32 -26.38
CA THR A 67 4.43 5.01 -25.00
C THR A 67 3.70 5.89 -24.00
N LEU A 68 2.97 5.27 -23.07
CA LEU A 68 2.33 5.92 -21.92
C LEU A 68 3.40 6.34 -20.90
N ASP A 69 3.33 7.60 -20.48
CA ASP A 69 4.25 8.16 -19.48
C ASP A 69 4.14 7.41 -18.13
N GLY A 70 5.30 7.13 -17.54
CA GLY A 70 5.41 6.45 -16.25
C GLY A 70 4.77 7.24 -15.12
N GLU A 71 4.72 8.57 -15.21
CA GLU A 71 4.02 9.42 -14.24
C GLU A 71 2.49 9.24 -14.30
N ALA A 72 1.94 9.08 -15.51
CA ALA A 72 0.51 8.80 -15.71
C ALA A 72 0.16 7.39 -15.19
N ALA A 73 0.99 6.39 -15.49
CA ALA A 73 0.85 5.04 -14.94
C ALA A 73 0.94 5.03 -13.41
N PHE A 74 1.84 5.85 -12.84
CA PHE A 74 1.97 6.00 -11.39
C PHE A 74 0.73 6.64 -10.76
N ARG A 75 0.12 7.64 -11.40
CA ARG A 75 -1.12 8.27 -10.90
C ARG A 75 -2.28 7.29 -10.86
N LEU A 76 -2.43 6.46 -11.89
CA LEU A 76 -3.43 5.38 -11.94
C LEU A 76 -3.25 4.39 -10.78
N TYR A 77 -2.00 4.04 -10.46
CA TYR A 77 -1.67 3.17 -9.35
C TYR A 77 -1.91 3.82 -7.97
N ASP A 78 -1.36 5.01 -7.73
CA ASP A 78 -1.38 5.65 -6.40
C ASP A 78 -2.76 6.21 -6.02
N THR A 79 -3.41 6.91 -6.96
CA THR A 79 -4.69 7.61 -6.66
C THR A 79 -5.89 6.68 -6.81
N TYR A 80 -5.83 5.76 -7.77
CA TYR A 80 -6.96 4.90 -8.13
C TYR A 80 -6.69 3.43 -7.83
N GLY A 81 -5.55 3.04 -7.24
CA GLY A 81 -5.28 1.64 -6.92
C GLY A 81 -5.29 0.71 -8.14
N PHE A 82 -5.11 1.25 -9.34
CA PHE A 82 -5.18 0.48 -10.58
C PHE A 82 -3.84 -0.24 -10.79
N PRO A 83 -3.82 -1.58 -10.85
CA PRO A 83 -2.56 -2.32 -10.97
C PRO A 83 -1.81 -1.96 -12.24
N VAL A 84 -0.49 -1.76 -12.14
CA VAL A 84 0.37 -1.44 -13.30
C VAL A 84 0.29 -2.52 -14.38
N ASP A 85 0.13 -3.78 -13.98
CA ASP A 85 -0.03 -4.93 -14.89
C ASP A 85 -1.28 -4.77 -15.77
N LEU A 86 -2.40 -4.31 -15.18
CA LEU A 86 -3.64 -4.05 -15.91
C LEU A 86 -3.49 -2.87 -16.87
N THR A 87 -2.79 -1.81 -16.47
CA THR A 87 -2.46 -0.68 -17.36
C THR A 87 -1.63 -1.17 -18.55
N ALA A 88 -0.59 -1.97 -18.28
CA ALA A 88 0.28 -2.53 -19.30
C ALA A 88 -0.48 -3.44 -20.26
N ASP A 89 -1.40 -4.26 -19.77
CA ASP A 89 -2.25 -5.13 -20.60
C ASP A 89 -3.18 -4.31 -21.51
N VAL A 90 -3.86 -3.28 -20.98
CA VAL A 90 -4.73 -2.40 -21.79
C VAL A 90 -3.92 -1.62 -22.83
N CYS A 91 -2.74 -1.11 -22.47
CA CYS A 91 -1.84 -0.47 -23.42
C CYS A 91 -1.40 -1.46 -24.51
N ARG A 92 -1.04 -2.69 -24.14
CA ARG A 92 -0.60 -3.74 -25.07
C ARG A 92 -1.70 -4.11 -26.07
N GLU A 93 -2.94 -4.23 -25.63
CA GLU A 93 -4.09 -4.50 -26.51
C GLU A 93 -4.28 -3.40 -27.58
N ARG A 94 -3.85 -2.17 -27.29
CA ARG A 94 -3.91 -1.01 -28.20
C ARG A 94 -2.61 -0.76 -28.96
N GLY A 95 -1.60 -1.64 -28.81
CA GLY A 95 -0.29 -1.48 -29.44
C GLY A 95 0.59 -0.39 -28.82
N LEU A 96 0.28 0.02 -27.59
CA LEU A 96 1.02 1.02 -26.83
C LEU A 96 1.93 0.34 -25.78
N LYS A 97 3.01 1.03 -25.44
CA LYS A 97 3.97 0.66 -24.39
C LYS A 97 3.71 1.49 -23.15
N VAL A 98 4.24 1.05 -22.02
CA VAL A 98 4.26 1.82 -20.77
C VAL A 98 5.72 2.10 -20.44
N ASP A 99 6.04 3.33 -20.03
CA ASP A 99 7.36 3.67 -19.51
C ASP A 99 7.54 3.15 -18.07
N GLU A 100 7.99 1.90 -17.99
CA GLU A 100 8.30 1.24 -16.71
C GLU A 100 9.41 1.96 -15.93
N ALA A 101 10.38 2.56 -16.62
CA ALA A 101 11.48 3.27 -15.98
C ALA A 101 11.00 4.57 -15.33
N GLY A 102 10.15 5.33 -16.03
CA GLY A 102 9.48 6.51 -15.47
C GLY A 102 8.59 6.16 -14.28
N PHE A 103 7.87 5.04 -14.35
CA PHE A 103 7.04 4.55 -13.24
C PHE A 103 7.88 4.22 -12.00
N GLU A 104 9.00 3.51 -12.17
CA GLU A 104 9.87 3.14 -11.05
C GLU A 104 10.52 4.38 -10.41
N GLN A 105 10.91 5.38 -11.21
CA GLN A 105 11.39 6.67 -10.70
C GLN A 105 10.33 7.41 -9.88
N ALA A 106 9.07 7.43 -10.34
CA ALA A 106 7.97 8.05 -9.62
C ALA A 106 7.67 7.33 -8.29
N MET A 107 7.72 6.00 -8.28
CA MET A 107 7.62 5.15 -7.09
C MET A 107 8.74 5.44 -6.08
N GLU A 108 10.00 5.54 -6.53
CA GLU A 108 11.11 5.89 -5.66
C GLU A 108 10.97 7.30 -5.07
N ALA A 109 10.54 8.27 -5.88
CA ALA A 109 10.30 9.64 -5.43
C ALA A 109 9.18 9.71 -4.38
N GLN A 110 8.09 8.95 -4.54
CA GLN A 110 7.05 8.82 -3.52
C GLN A 110 7.60 8.16 -2.24
N ARG A 111 8.36 7.07 -2.37
CA ARG A 111 8.98 6.38 -1.24
C ARG A 111 9.92 7.28 -0.46
N ARG A 112 10.70 8.13 -1.14
CA ARG A 112 11.56 9.14 -0.50
C ARG A 112 10.74 10.21 0.22
N ARG A 113 9.72 10.78 -0.44
CA ARG A 113 8.80 11.76 0.18
C ARG A 113 8.13 11.21 1.44
N ALA A 114 7.65 9.96 1.40
CA ALA A 114 7.03 9.30 2.53
C ALA A 114 8.01 9.16 3.72
N ARG A 115 9.29 8.83 3.45
CA ARG A 115 10.35 8.76 4.48
C ARG A 115 10.63 10.14 5.09
N GLU A 116 10.76 11.17 4.26
CA GLU A 116 10.99 12.55 4.71
C GLU A 116 9.80 13.09 5.53
N SER A 117 8.56 12.79 5.13
CA SER A 117 7.35 13.23 5.84
C SER A 117 7.04 12.41 7.10
N SER A 118 7.51 11.16 7.18
CA SER A 118 7.21 10.26 8.29
C SER A 118 7.84 10.66 9.63
N GLY A 119 8.70 11.69 9.68
CA GLY A 119 9.17 12.29 10.94
C GLY A 119 9.89 11.32 11.89
N PHE A 120 10.15 10.08 11.47
CA PHE A 120 10.84 9.05 12.26
C PHE A 120 12.37 9.21 12.17
N CYS A 121 12.80 10.45 11.96
CA CYS A 121 14.14 10.93 12.24
C CYS A 121 14.04 11.99 13.35
N ALA A 122 13.15 11.79 14.33
CA ALA A 122 13.37 12.35 15.65
C ALA A 122 14.58 11.60 16.20
N ASP A 123 15.75 12.14 15.89
CA ASP A 123 17.03 11.70 16.35
C ASP A 123 17.07 11.91 17.88
N TYR A 124 16.42 11.03 18.64
CA TYR A 124 16.38 11.07 20.11
C TYR A 124 17.80 11.02 20.71
N ASN A 125 18.80 10.64 19.91
CA ASN A 125 20.21 10.61 20.28
C ASN A 125 20.95 11.95 20.08
N SER A 126 20.37 12.93 19.39
CA SER A 126 21.11 14.14 19.00
C SER A 126 20.96 15.33 19.96
N MET A 127 19.95 15.35 20.83
CA MET A 127 19.66 16.57 21.59
C MET A 127 20.19 16.61 23.02
N ILE A 128 20.44 15.47 23.68
CA ILE A 128 20.94 15.46 25.06
C ILE A 128 21.88 14.26 25.27
N ARG A 129 23.19 14.49 25.14
CA ARG A 129 24.20 13.53 25.59
C ARG A 129 24.55 13.86 27.05
N VAL A 130 24.00 13.10 27.99
CA VAL A 130 24.48 13.10 29.38
C VAL A 130 25.56 12.03 29.49
N ASP A 131 26.74 12.36 30.04
CA ASP A 131 27.83 11.40 30.29
C ASP A 131 27.53 10.45 31.47
N GLY A 132 26.28 10.03 31.62
CA GLY A 132 25.80 9.15 32.69
C GLY A 132 24.91 8.06 32.13
N ALA A 133 25.26 6.79 32.39
CA ALA A 133 24.38 5.67 32.12
C ALA A 133 23.39 5.49 33.27
N SER A 134 22.09 5.46 32.98
CA SER A 134 21.09 4.95 33.93
C SER A 134 20.99 3.43 33.79
N GLN A 135 20.90 2.73 34.92
CA GLN A 135 20.63 1.29 34.92
C GLN A 135 19.13 1.05 35.01
N PHE A 136 18.58 0.26 34.10
CA PHE A 136 17.18 -0.15 34.16
C PHE A 136 16.99 -1.26 35.20
N SER A 137 16.12 -1.01 36.18
CA SER A 137 15.80 -1.93 37.30
C SER A 137 14.31 -2.27 37.39
N GLY A 138 13.51 -1.86 36.38
CA GLY A 138 12.05 -1.99 36.41
C GLY A 138 11.49 -3.41 36.34
N TYR A 139 12.34 -4.44 36.20
CA TYR A 139 11.93 -5.84 36.35
C TYR A 139 11.92 -6.30 37.80
N ASP A 140 12.71 -5.67 38.68
CA ASP A 140 12.91 -6.09 40.06
C ASP A 140 12.17 -5.19 41.06
N HIS A 141 11.98 -3.90 40.72
CA HIS A 141 11.42 -2.90 41.63
C HIS A 141 10.40 -2.00 40.92
N GLU A 142 9.25 -1.77 41.58
CA GLU A 142 8.23 -0.82 41.11
C GLU A 142 8.50 0.62 41.57
N GLU A 143 9.33 0.80 42.61
CA GLU A 143 9.71 2.10 43.17
C GLU A 143 11.23 2.16 43.42
N GLN A 144 11.87 3.28 43.07
CA GLN A 144 13.29 3.51 43.33
C GLN A 144 13.59 4.98 43.61
N GLN A 145 14.49 5.24 44.56
CA GLN A 145 15.05 6.57 44.78
C GLN A 145 16.21 6.82 43.82
N ALA A 146 16.22 7.97 43.15
CA ALA A 146 17.27 8.38 42.23
C ALA A 146 17.60 9.86 42.41
N THR A 147 18.82 10.24 42.04
CA THR A 147 19.29 11.63 42.06
C THR A 147 19.23 12.20 40.64
N VAL A 148 18.67 13.39 40.49
CA VAL A 148 18.68 14.11 39.22
C VAL A 148 20.10 14.62 38.96
N THR A 149 20.76 14.13 37.90
CA THR A 149 22.14 14.49 37.57
C THR A 149 22.26 15.62 36.55
N ALA A 150 21.21 15.87 35.76
CA ALA A 150 21.17 16.96 34.79
C ALA A 150 19.71 17.37 34.49
N LEU A 151 19.50 18.67 34.27
CA LEU A 151 18.22 19.24 33.85
C LEU A 151 18.42 20.01 32.54
N PHE A 152 17.50 19.86 31.59
CA PHE A 152 17.56 20.53 30.30
C PHE A 152 16.25 21.25 30.01
N ARG A 153 16.35 22.48 29.50
CA ARG A 153 15.22 23.26 28.98
C ARG A 153 15.52 23.65 27.54
N ASP A 154 14.60 23.32 26.62
CA ASP A 154 14.75 23.60 25.18
C ASP A 154 16.09 23.10 24.59
N GLY A 155 16.59 21.96 25.10
CA GLY A 155 17.86 21.34 24.67
C GLY A 155 19.13 21.96 25.27
N GLN A 156 19.02 22.95 26.16
CA GLN A 156 20.16 23.55 26.87
C GLN A 156 20.19 23.14 28.35
N PRO A 157 21.37 22.87 28.93
CA PRO A 157 21.49 22.58 30.34
C PRO A 157 21.10 23.81 31.16
N VAL A 158 20.32 23.61 32.21
CA VAL A 158 19.93 24.65 33.17
C VAL A 158 20.37 24.23 34.57
N GLU A 159 20.75 25.20 35.40
CA GLU A 159 21.12 25.01 36.81
C GLU A 159 19.90 24.87 37.72
#